data_AF-A0AAU0PPG5-F1
#
_entry.id   AF-A0AAU0PPG5-F1
#
_cell.length_a   1.000
_cell.length_b   1.000
_cell.length_c   1.000
_cell.angle_alpha   90.00
_cell.angle_beta   90.00
_cell.angle_gamma   90.00
#
_symmetry.space_group_name_H-M   'P 1'
#
loop_
_entity.id
_entity.type
_entity.pdbx_description
1 polymer ?
#
loop_
_entity_poly.entity_id
_entity_poly.type
_entity_poly.pdbx_seq_one_letter_code
_entity_poly.pdbx_strand_id
1 'polypeptide(L)'
;MANIFKILLIGLVGIFILTGCRTGATVYNVPTSDISVKKGTTDDQVFKAIRTAGSQLGWIITKVKPGLAEGQLNLRGHSATVEIPYNRNSYAINYKNSSSGLKYDAAKQTIHPNYNGWIQNLNNAIRVQLNNLED
;
A
#
# COMPACT_ATOMS: atom_id res chain seq x y z
N MET A 1 15.53 60.60 13.43
CA MET A 1 14.40 60.09 12.62
C MET A 1 14.80 59.92 11.14
N ALA A 2 15.93 59.27 10.83
CA ALA A 2 16.34 59.05 9.43
C ALA A 2 16.95 57.65 9.17
N ASN A 3 17.02 56.79 10.19
CA ASN A 3 17.82 55.56 10.18
C ASN A 3 17.02 54.25 10.13
N ILE A 4 15.71 54.28 9.93
CA ILE A 4 14.87 53.06 10.00
C ILE A 4 14.13 52.80 8.67
N PHE A 5 14.00 53.83 7.81
CA PHE A 5 13.17 53.77 6.61
C PHE A 5 13.87 53.16 5.37
N LYS A 6 15.20 53.01 5.36
CA LYS A 6 15.94 52.51 4.19
C LYS A 6 16.17 51.00 4.18
N ILE A 7 16.05 50.32 5.32
CA ILE A 7 16.23 48.86 5.41
C ILE A 7 14.91 48.12 5.06
N LEU A 8 13.79 48.85 4.96
CA LEU A 8 12.46 48.30 4.70
C LEU A 8 12.16 48.00 3.22
N LEU A 9 13.07 48.28 2.28
CA LEU A 9 12.78 48.16 0.84
C LEU A 9 13.44 46.96 0.13
N ILE A 10 14.21 46.11 0.82
CA ILE A 10 14.92 44.96 0.19
C ILE A 10 14.59 43.66 0.96
N GLY A 11 13.31 43.43 1.24
CA GLY A 11 12.88 42.27 2.02
C GLY A 11 11.53 41.70 1.60
N LEU A 12 11.10 41.92 0.35
CA LEU A 12 9.75 41.55 -0.09
C LEU A 12 9.75 40.73 -1.39
N VAL A 13 10.60 39.71 -1.50
CA VAL A 13 10.43 38.68 -2.54
C VAL A 13 10.75 37.33 -1.93
N GLY A 14 9.74 36.48 -1.80
CA GLY A 14 9.94 35.05 -1.56
C GLY A 14 9.06 34.38 -0.51
N ILE A 15 7.74 34.56 -0.57
CA ILE A 15 6.84 33.54 0.00
C ILE A 15 6.08 32.93 -1.17
N PHE A 16 6.74 31.99 -1.86
CA PHE A 16 6.04 31.02 -2.69
C PHE A 16 5.37 30.03 -1.74
N ILE A 17 4.09 30.24 -1.45
CA ILE A 17 3.26 29.21 -0.83
C ILE A 17 3.06 28.14 -1.90
N LEU A 18 3.89 27.09 -1.88
CA LEU A 18 3.63 25.87 -2.64
C LEU A 18 2.45 25.15 -1.97
N THR A 19 1.22 25.62 -2.22
CA THR A 19 0.02 24.83 -1.98
C THR A 19 0.00 23.70 -3.01
N GLY A 20 0.71 22.61 -2.71
CA GLY A 20 0.59 21.40 -3.50
C GLY A 20 -0.84 20.89 -3.41
N CYS A 21 -1.62 21.05 -4.48
CA CYS A 21 -2.82 20.25 -4.67
C CYS A 21 -2.38 18.79 -4.57
N ARG A 22 -2.75 18.11 -3.49
CA ARG A 22 -2.44 16.69 -3.29
C ARG A 22 -3.37 15.90 -4.20
N THR A 23 -3.03 15.88 -5.49
CA THR A 23 -3.67 15.03 -6.50
C THR A 23 -3.56 13.58 -6.03
N GLY A 24 -4.58 12.77 -6.30
CA GLY A 24 -4.55 11.34 -5.99
C GLY A 24 -3.28 10.69 -6.55
N ALA A 25 -2.69 9.77 -5.80
CA ALA A 25 -1.55 8.99 -6.27
C ALA A 25 -2.05 7.90 -7.22
N THR A 26 -1.25 7.52 -8.22
CA THR A 26 -1.54 6.33 -9.03
C THR A 26 -1.73 5.12 -8.12
N VAL A 27 -2.76 4.31 -8.39
CA VAL A 27 -3.04 3.10 -7.62
C VAL A 27 -1.86 2.16 -7.70
N TYR A 28 -1.30 1.79 -6.55
CA TYR A 28 -0.19 0.86 -6.47
C TYR A 28 -0.70 -0.58 -6.34
N ASN A 29 -0.31 -1.42 -7.30
CA ASN A 29 -0.43 -2.87 -7.22
C ASN A 29 0.97 -3.46 -7.08
N VAL A 30 1.10 -4.53 -6.31
CA VAL A 30 2.34 -5.31 -6.29
C VAL A 30 2.28 -6.23 -7.51
N PRO A 31 3.17 -6.05 -8.50
CA PRO A 31 3.21 -6.94 -9.65
C PRO A 31 3.55 -8.36 -9.19
N THR A 32 3.21 -9.36 -10.02
CA THR A 32 3.59 -10.75 -9.76
C THR A 32 5.08 -10.82 -9.46
N SER A 33 5.39 -11.24 -8.25
CA SER A 33 6.74 -11.34 -7.71
C SER A 33 7.05 -12.80 -7.48
N ASP A 34 8.15 -13.27 -8.06
CA ASP A 34 8.63 -14.63 -7.85
C ASP A 34 9.11 -14.80 -6.41
N ILE A 35 8.88 -16.00 -5.87
CA ILE A 35 9.28 -16.39 -4.51
C ILE A 35 10.03 -17.72 -4.57
N SER A 36 11.04 -17.84 -3.73
CA SER A 36 11.75 -19.09 -3.47
C SER A 36 11.27 -19.63 -2.14
N VAL A 37 10.87 -20.89 -2.08
CA VAL A 37 10.43 -21.54 -0.84
C VAL A 37 11.03 -22.95 -0.78
N LYS A 38 11.16 -23.51 0.43
CA LYS A 38 11.70 -24.87 0.65
C LYS A 38 10.97 -25.87 -0.21
N LYS A 39 11.70 -26.86 -0.73
CA LYS A 39 11.12 -27.97 -1.47
C LYS A 39 10.06 -28.67 -0.61
N GLY A 40 8.87 -28.89 -1.17
CA GLY A 40 7.73 -29.49 -0.46
C GLY A 40 6.81 -28.49 0.24
N THR A 41 7.14 -27.19 0.23
CA THR A 41 6.21 -26.14 0.65
C THR A 41 4.94 -26.18 -0.20
N THR A 42 3.80 -26.19 0.47
CA THR A 42 2.47 -26.20 -0.13
C THR A 42 1.94 -24.78 -0.32
N ASP A 43 1.03 -24.59 -1.28
CA ASP A 43 0.30 -23.32 -1.45
C ASP A 43 -0.44 -22.92 -0.15
N ASP A 44 -0.86 -23.89 0.65
CA ASP A 44 -1.50 -23.64 1.95
C ASP A 44 -0.54 -23.07 2.99
N GLN A 45 0.76 -23.39 2.94
CA GLN A 45 1.77 -22.75 3.76
C GLN A 45 2.05 -21.32 3.30
N VAL A 46 2.10 -21.08 1.99
CA VAL A 46 2.19 -19.72 1.42
C VAL A 46 1.00 -18.87 1.85
N PHE A 47 -0.22 -19.42 1.78
CA PHE A 47 -1.42 -18.76 2.30
C PHE A 47 -1.31 -18.41 3.78
N LYS A 48 -0.83 -19.35 4.61
CA LYS A 48 -0.64 -19.11 6.05
C LYS A 48 0.35 -17.96 6.29
N ALA A 49 1.45 -17.90 5.55
CA ALA A 49 2.41 -16.79 5.62
C ALA A 49 1.75 -15.44 5.26
N ILE A 50 1.00 -15.39 4.16
CA ILE A 50 0.26 -14.18 3.73
C ILE A 50 -0.75 -13.75 4.80
N ARG A 51 -1.50 -14.70 5.36
CA ARG A 51 -2.49 -14.43 6.42
C ARG A 51 -1.83 -13.90 7.69
N THR A 52 -0.72 -14.50 8.12
CA THR A 52 0.02 -14.04 9.29
C THR A 52 0.54 -12.61 9.08
N ALA A 53 1.14 -12.32 7.94
CA ALA A 53 1.61 -10.98 7.59
C ALA A 53 0.48 -9.94 7.62
N GLY A 54 -0.66 -10.26 7.00
CA GLY A 54 -1.83 -9.37 7.01
C GLY A 54 -2.35 -9.10 8.42
N SER A 55 -2.51 -10.14 9.24
CA SER A 55 -3.05 -10.00 10.60
C SER A 55 -2.21 -9.10 11.51
N GLN A 56 -0.88 -9.11 11.37
CA GLN A 56 0.03 -8.23 12.13
C GLN A 56 -0.19 -6.75 11.83
N LEU A 57 -0.74 -6.44 10.65
CA LEU A 57 -1.01 -5.10 10.16
C LEU A 57 -2.50 -4.73 10.26
N GLY A 58 -3.33 -5.58 10.88
CA GLY A 58 -4.77 -5.36 11.01
C GLY A 58 -5.60 -5.73 9.77
N TRP A 59 -5.00 -6.39 8.78
CA TRP A 59 -5.75 -6.95 7.65
C TRP A 59 -6.45 -8.24 8.04
N ILE A 60 -7.69 -8.39 7.60
CA ILE A 60 -8.41 -9.66 7.62
C ILE A 60 -8.14 -10.33 6.28
N ILE A 61 -7.38 -11.44 6.30
CA ILE A 61 -7.05 -12.22 5.10
C ILE A 61 -7.89 -13.50 5.08
N THR A 62 -8.67 -13.69 4.03
CA THR A 62 -9.52 -14.86 3.80
C THR A 62 -9.11 -15.59 2.53
N LYS A 63 -9.17 -16.93 2.54
CA LYS A 63 -9.00 -17.73 1.33
C LYS A 63 -10.32 -17.76 0.56
N VAL A 64 -10.34 -17.22 -0.65
CA VAL A 64 -11.53 -17.22 -1.51
C VAL A 64 -11.67 -18.57 -2.22
N LYS A 65 -10.54 -19.08 -2.74
CA LYS A 65 -10.41 -20.39 -3.38
C LYS A 65 -8.91 -20.79 -3.37
N PRO A 66 -8.55 -22.04 -3.73
CA PRO A 66 -7.14 -22.40 -3.89
C PRO A 66 -6.40 -21.40 -4.79
N GLY A 67 -5.25 -20.92 -4.31
CA GLY A 67 -4.39 -19.94 -5.00
C GLY A 67 -4.90 -18.50 -5.02
N LEU A 68 -5.98 -18.17 -4.29
CA LEU A 68 -6.50 -16.80 -4.22
C LEU A 68 -6.95 -16.43 -2.79
N ALA A 69 -6.33 -15.40 -2.24
CA ALA A 69 -6.76 -14.75 -1.02
C ALA A 69 -7.38 -13.38 -1.30
N GLU A 70 -8.23 -12.93 -0.39
CA GLU A 70 -8.72 -11.56 -0.33
C GLU A 70 -8.29 -10.95 1.00
N GLY A 71 -7.78 -9.72 0.96
CA GLY A 71 -7.43 -8.94 2.13
C GLY A 71 -8.35 -7.75 2.31
N GLN A 72 -8.86 -7.54 3.52
CA GLN A 72 -9.67 -6.38 3.89
C GLN A 72 -9.01 -5.62 5.03
N LEU A 73 -8.88 -4.31 4.88
CA LEU A 73 -8.41 -3.39 5.94
C LEU A 73 -9.49 -2.36 6.22
N ASN A 74 -9.82 -2.16 7.49
CA ASN A 74 -10.65 -1.08 7.98
C ASN A 74 -9.86 -0.27 9.00
N LEU A 75 -9.53 0.99 8.67
CA LEU A 75 -8.69 1.83 9.51
C LEU A 75 -9.18 3.27 9.50
N ARG A 76 -9.54 3.80 10.68
CA ARG A 76 -9.94 5.20 10.89
C ARG A 76 -11.00 5.67 9.88
N GLY A 77 -12.07 4.87 9.72
CA GLY A 77 -13.18 5.18 8.81
C GLY A 77 -12.90 5.00 7.31
N HIS A 78 -11.72 4.49 6.94
CA HIS A 78 -11.38 4.14 5.57
C HIS A 78 -11.29 2.62 5.43
N SER A 79 -11.73 2.09 4.29
CA SER A 79 -11.59 0.68 3.97
C SER A 79 -10.95 0.43 2.61
N ALA A 80 -10.20 -0.66 2.52
CA ALA A 80 -9.61 -1.17 1.28
C ALA A 80 -9.76 -2.69 1.21
N THR A 81 -10.00 -3.19 0.00
CA THR A 81 -10.05 -4.61 -0.32
C THR A 81 -9.08 -4.89 -1.45
N VAL A 82 -8.30 -5.96 -1.32
CA VAL A 82 -7.32 -6.41 -2.31
C VAL A 82 -7.46 -7.90 -2.60
N GLU A 83 -7.11 -8.30 -3.81
CA GLU A 83 -6.91 -9.69 -4.17
C GLU A 83 -5.43 -10.03 -4.15
N ILE A 84 -5.11 -11.20 -3.61
CA ILE A 84 -3.76 -11.71 -3.46
C ILE A 84 -3.73 -13.09 -4.12
N PRO A 85 -3.55 -13.18 -5.45
CA PRO A 85 -3.28 -14.46 -6.09
C PRO A 85 -1.90 -14.94 -5.61
N TYR A 86 -1.80 -16.25 -5.34
CA TYR A 86 -0.57 -16.84 -4.83
C TYR A 86 -0.44 -18.30 -5.27
N ASN A 87 0.80 -18.76 -5.32
CA ASN A 87 1.17 -20.17 -5.39
C ASN A 87 2.56 -20.30 -4.76
N ARG A 88 3.13 -21.51 -4.77
CA ARG A 88 4.50 -21.76 -4.26
C ARG A 88 5.63 -21.01 -4.97
N ASN A 89 5.38 -20.45 -6.15
CA ASN A 89 6.37 -19.80 -7.01
C ASN A 89 6.19 -18.28 -7.10
N SER A 90 5.01 -17.73 -6.82
CA SER A 90 4.78 -16.29 -6.87
C SER A 90 3.55 -15.82 -6.08
N TYR A 91 3.48 -14.51 -5.85
CA TYR A 91 2.26 -13.82 -5.42
C TYR A 91 2.17 -12.41 -6.02
N ALA A 92 0.98 -11.81 -5.96
CA ALA A 92 0.74 -10.40 -6.31
C ALA A 92 -0.22 -9.76 -5.30
N ILE A 93 -0.38 -8.43 -5.34
CA ILE A 93 -1.42 -7.71 -4.58
C ILE A 93 -2.10 -6.74 -5.52
N ASN A 94 -3.40 -6.96 -5.76
CA ASN A 94 -4.19 -6.20 -6.71
C ASN A 94 -5.30 -5.45 -5.99
N TYR A 95 -5.48 -4.18 -6.32
CA TYR A 95 -6.63 -3.39 -5.91
C TYR A 95 -7.94 -4.09 -6.34
N LYS A 96 -8.89 -4.18 -5.42
CA LYS A 96 -10.25 -4.67 -5.71
C LYS A 96 -11.30 -3.60 -5.46
N ASN A 97 -11.29 -3.00 -4.26
CA ASN A 97 -12.28 -2.00 -3.87
C ASN A 97 -11.75 -1.10 -2.74
N SER A 98 -12.40 0.04 -2.52
CA SER A 98 -12.15 0.91 -1.38
C SER A 98 -13.37 1.77 -1.01
N SER A 99 -13.42 2.21 0.24
CA SER A 99 -14.36 3.24 0.67
C SER A 99 -14.19 4.55 -0.11
N SER A 100 -15.26 5.34 -0.19
CA SER A 100 -15.26 6.67 -0.83
C SER A 100 -14.24 7.64 -0.23
N GLY A 101 -13.87 7.48 1.05
CA GLY A 101 -12.82 8.27 1.71
C GLY A 101 -11.44 8.14 1.07
N LEU A 102 -11.15 7.03 0.38
CA LEU A 102 -9.92 6.86 -0.39
C LEU A 102 -9.98 7.51 -1.78
N LYS A 103 -11.11 8.07 -2.19
CA LYS A 103 -11.27 8.85 -3.43
C LYS A 103 -10.70 8.14 -4.66
N TYR A 104 -11.03 6.85 -4.82
CA TYR A 104 -10.62 6.12 -6.02
C TYR A 104 -11.28 6.73 -7.27
N ASP A 105 -10.46 7.07 -8.25
CA ASP A 105 -10.87 7.54 -9.57
C ASP A 105 -10.45 6.48 -10.60
N ALA A 106 -11.44 5.76 -11.14
CA ALA A 106 -11.21 4.69 -12.11
C ALA A 106 -10.74 5.23 -13.47
N ALA A 107 -11.14 6.43 -13.87
CA ALA A 107 -10.75 7.01 -15.16
C ALA A 107 -9.27 7.44 -15.14
N LYS A 108 -8.80 7.94 -14.00
CA LYS A 108 -7.41 8.37 -13.82
C LYS A 108 -6.50 7.31 -13.18
N GLN A 109 -7.08 6.21 -12.70
CA GLN A 109 -6.39 5.20 -11.89
C GLN A 109 -5.65 5.82 -10.70
N THR A 110 -6.32 6.72 -9.98
CA THR A 110 -5.75 7.39 -8.79
C THR A 110 -6.51 7.07 -7.52
N ILE A 111 -5.83 7.16 -6.38
CA ILE A 111 -6.36 6.88 -5.06
C ILE A 111 -5.62 7.71 -4.00
N HIS A 112 -6.21 7.86 -2.82
CA HIS A 112 -5.57 8.52 -1.70
C HIS A 112 -4.22 7.84 -1.35
N PRO A 113 -3.12 8.59 -1.16
CA PRO A 113 -1.77 8.02 -0.98
C PRO A 113 -1.62 7.02 0.18
N ASN A 114 -2.44 7.12 1.22
CA ASN A 114 -2.43 6.16 2.33
C ASN A 114 -2.66 4.72 1.86
N TYR A 115 -3.49 4.51 0.83
CA TYR A 115 -3.70 3.18 0.26
C TYR A 115 -2.37 2.56 -0.17
N ASN A 116 -1.56 3.30 -0.96
CA ASN A 116 -0.27 2.80 -1.42
C ASN A 116 0.67 2.45 -0.25
N GLY A 117 0.66 3.26 0.81
CA GLY A 117 1.41 2.95 2.04
C GLY A 117 0.94 1.65 2.71
N TRP A 118 -0.35 1.38 2.74
CA TRP A 118 -0.88 0.12 3.27
C TRP A 118 -0.48 -1.08 2.43
N ILE A 119 -0.51 -0.96 1.10
CA ILE A 119 -0.08 -2.02 0.18
C ILE A 119 1.41 -2.30 0.32
N GLN A 120 2.25 -1.26 0.44
CA GLN A 120 3.68 -1.41 0.67
C GLN A 120 3.98 -2.11 2.00
N ASN A 121 3.29 -1.73 3.07
CA ASN A 121 3.45 -2.39 4.37
C ASN A 121 3.02 -3.86 4.32
N LEU A 122 1.87 -4.15 3.69
CA LEU A 122 1.40 -5.52 3.50
C LEU A 122 2.40 -6.35 2.69
N ASN A 123 2.91 -5.80 1.58
CA ASN A 123 3.93 -6.44 0.75
C ASN A 123 5.18 -6.78 1.55
N ASN A 124 5.71 -5.81 2.31
CA ASN A 124 6.91 -6.01 3.12
C ASN A 124 6.71 -7.09 4.17
N ALA A 125 5.57 -7.09 4.86
CA ALA A 125 5.24 -8.11 5.84
C ALA A 125 5.07 -9.50 5.21
N ILE A 126 4.46 -9.59 4.02
CA ILE A 126 4.35 -10.87 3.28
C ILE A 126 5.74 -11.40 2.96
N ARG A 127 6.65 -10.57 2.42
CA ARG A 127 8.03 -10.99 2.12
C ARG A 127 8.75 -11.50 3.37
N VAL A 128 8.62 -10.82 4.51
CA VAL A 128 9.20 -11.29 5.77
C VAL A 128 8.66 -12.68 6.16
N GLN A 129 7.36 -12.92 6.03
CA GLN A 129 6.78 -14.22 6.35
C GLN A 129 7.19 -15.31 5.34
N LEU A 130 7.36 -14.96 4.07
CA LEU A 130 7.81 -15.89 3.03
C LEU A 130 9.28 -16.25 3.16
N ASN A 131 10.14 -15.34 3.60
CA ASN A 131 11.55 -15.63 3.88
C ASN A 131 11.69 -16.72 4.97
N ASN A 132 10.74 -16.83 5.90
CA ASN A 132 10.72 -17.92 6.89
C ASN A 132 10.40 -19.29 6.27
N LEU A 133 9.98 -19.31 5.01
CA LEU A 133 9.76 -20.50 4.20
C LEU A 133 10.91 -20.73 3.20
N GLU A 134 11.98 -19.93 3.20
CA GLU A 134 13.21 -20.18 2.44
C GLU A 134 14.12 -21.16 3.19
N ASP A 135 14.93 -21.93 2.45
CA ASP A 135 15.80 -23.01 2.97
C ASP A 135 16.76 -22.55 4.08
#